data_AF-A0AAP6BP28-F1
#
_entry.id   AF-A0AAP6BP28-F1
#
_cell.length_a   1.000
_cell.length_b   1.000
_cell.length_c   1.000
_cell.angle_alpha   90.00
_cell.angle_beta   90.00
_cell.angle_gamma   90.00
#
_symmetry.space_group_name_H-M   'P 1'
#
loop_
_entity.id
_entity.type
_entity.pdbx_description
1 polymer ?
#
loop_
_entity_poly.entity_id
_entity_poly.type
_entity_poly.pdbx_seq_one_letter_code
_entity_poly.pdbx_strand_id
1 'polypeptide(L)'
;MKLKVSLDNITITAYIRPRKLLTLKNLVESHTAISIQTAMTDMFRAYTKGGGQVVVYMEYDKIKGQAFNARPFRLEFNPNKLRSVDTDIIDTIIPCLEDIAISRADLAFDLFEVDCSEFVLEKKGRPTATKEFRSETGKLETKYLGASRSEKQVRLYNKKKEQLENGTDKDKEFASQFQHWWRLEFQLRSRSVEEIFEVINTVIFKPFKFKGLPIETQIYLTALIHDKNIWKELHRNTRARYKKILETYQTSEIDYLGLMKDLLKHERPRLKKQLAYYGGR
;
A
#
# COMPACT_ATOMS: atom_id res chain seq x y z
N MET A 1 16.77 -6.23 -14.22
CA MET A 1 15.78 -5.97 -13.14
C MET A 1 14.50 -5.45 -13.78
N LYS A 2 13.34 -6.00 -13.39
CA LYS A 2 12.04 -5.49 -13.81
C LYS A 2 11.39 -4.78 -12.62
N LEU A 3 10.87 -3.57 -12.85
CA LEU A 3 10.14 -2.78 -11.87
C LEU A 3 8.72 -2.54 -12.39
N LYS A 4 7.73 -2.57 -11.49
CA LYS A 4 6.35 -2.19 -11.80
C LYS A 4 5.81 -1.29 -10.68
N VAL A 5 4.99 -0.31 -11.04
CA VAL A 5 4.24 0.51 -10.09
C VAL A 5 2.74 0.46 -10.38
N SER A 6 1.94 0.34 -9.33
CA SER A 6 0.47 0.29 -9.45
C SER A 6 -0.22 0.72 -8.16
N LEU A 7 -1.52 0.99 -8.25
CA LEU A 7 -2.39 1.10 -7.08
C LEU A 7 -2.82 -0.31 -6.65
N ASP A 8 -2.61 -0.66 -5.39
CA ASP A 8 -2.83 -2.03 -4.88
C ASP A 8 -4.04 -2.14 -3.91
N ASN A 9 -4.55 -1.00 -3.44
CA ASN A 9 -5.81 -0.92 -2.71
C ASN A 9 -6.39 0.47 -2.92
N ILE A 10 -7.71 0.54 -3.13
CA ILE A 10 -8.48 1.77 -3.14
C ILE A 10 -9.66 1.55 -2.19
N THR A 11 -9.87 2.50 -1.28
CA THR A 11 -11.10 2.61 -0.50
C THR A 11 -11.76 3.95 -0.79
N ILE A 12 -12.96 3.89 -1.37
CA ILE A 12 -13.83 5.03 -1.59
C ILE A 12 -14.80 5.12 -0.43
N THR A 13 -15.04 6.33 0.08
CA THR A 13 -16.20 6.64 0.91
C THR A 13 -17.03 7.73 0.25
N ALA A 14 -18.35 7.63 0.33
CA ALA A 14 -19.28 8.56 -0.33
C ALA A 14 -20.64 8.60 0.37
N TYR A 15 -21.45 9.59 0.01
CA TYR A 15 -22.89 9.50 0.15
C TYR A 15 -23.49 8.83 -1.08
N ILE A 16 -24.63 8.17 -0.90
CA ILE A 16 -25.43 7.67 -2.03
C ILE A 16 -26.45 8.74 -2.36
N ARG A 17 -26.52 9.15 -3.63
CA ARG A 17 -27.52 10.13 -4.09
C ARG A 17 -28.91 9.64 -3.69
N PRO A 18 -29.79 10.47 -3.07
CA PRO A 18 -31.07 10.02 -2.55
C PRO A 18 -31.94 9.27 -3.58
N ARG A 19 -31.98 9.75 -4.82
CA ARG A 19 -32.74 9.13 -5.93
C ARG A 19 -32.14 7.84 -6.48
N LYS A 20 -30.90 7.49 -6.08
CA LYS A 20 -30.17 6.32 -6.57
C LYS A 20 -30.01 5.22 -5.52
N LEU A 21 -30.46 5.44 -4.27
CA LEU A 21 -30.36 4.45 -3.20
C LEU A 21 -31.09 3.15 -3.56
N LEU A 22 -32.31 3.24 -4.08
CA LEU A 22 -33.06 2.06 -4.52
C LEU A 22 -32.36 1.33 -5.68
N THR A 23 -31.81 2.08 -6.64
CA THR A 23 -31.04 1.51 -7.75
C THR A 23 -29.83 0.72 -7.25
N LEU A 24 -29.07 1.30 -6.31
CA LEU A 24 -27.89 0.65 -5.75
C LEU A 24 -28.26 -0.59 -4.93
N LYS A 25 -29.34 -0.53 -4.14
CA LYS A 25 -29.84 -1.71 -3.42
C LYS A 25 -30.29 -2.82 -4.36
N ASN A 26 -31.06 -2.50 -5.39
CA ASN A 26 -31.49 -3.48 -6.38
C ASN A 26 -30.28 -4.11 -7.09
N LEU A 27 -29.24 -3.34 -7.41
CA LEU A 27 -27.99 -3.89 -7.95
C LEU A 27 -27.38 -4.90 -6.97
N VAL A 28 -27.22 -4.54 -5.69
CA VAL A 28 -26.63 -5.42 -4.68
C VAL A 28 -27.47 -6.69 -4.45
N GLU A 29 -28.80 -6.58 -4.53
CA GLU A 29 -29.74 -7.67 -4.26
C GLU A 29 -29.93 -8.62 -5.44
N SER A 30 -29.88 -8.11 -6.67
CA SER A 30 -30.21 -8.90 -7.88
C SER A 30 -29.01 -9.34 -8.69
N HIS A 31 -27.84 -8.71 -8.53
CA HIS A 31 -26.69 -9.01 -9.36
C HIS A 31 -26.02 -10.33 -8.95
N THR A 32 -25.98 -11.30 -9.86
CA THR A 32 -25.52 -12.68 -9.60
C THR A 32 -24.09 -12.80 -9.09
N ALA A 33 -23.21 -11.86 -9.46
CA ALA A 33 -21.82 -11.83 -8.99
C ALA A 33 -21.63 -11.24 -7.58
N ILE A 34 -22.68 -10.65 -6.99
CA ILE A 34 -22.64 -10.03 -5.67
C ILE A 34 -23.17 -11.02 -4.63
N SER A 35 -22.36 -11.28 -3.62
CA SER A 35 -22.74 -12.05 -2.44
C SER A 35 -23.07 -11.10 -1.30
N ILE A 36 -24.24 -11.26 -0.70
CA ILE A 36 -24.70 -10.46 0.42
C ILE A 36 -24.29 -11.15 1.72
N GLN A 37 -23.59 -10.43 2.59
CA GLN A 37 -23.29 -10.87 3.95
C GLN A 37 -24.37 -10.42 4.92
N THR A 38 -24.90 -9.21 4.74
CA THR A 38 -25.96 -8.64 5.57
C THR A 38 -26.74 -7.64 4.74
N ALA A 39 -28.07 -7.67 4.83
CA ALA A 39 -28.93 -6.66 4.22
C ALA A 39 -30.10 -6.33 5.16
N MET A 40 -30.31 -5.04 5.40
CA MET A 40 -31.37 -4.45 6.21
C MET A 40 -31.83 -3.14 5.56
N THR A 41 -32.87 -2.53 6.12
CA THR A 41 -33.43 -1.27 5.60
C THR A 41 -32.40 -0.14 5.52
N ASP A 42 -31.52 0.01 6.50
CA ASP A 42 -30.57 1.13 6.58
C ASP A 42 -29.09 0.69 6.52
N MET A 43 -28.83 -0.58 6.19
CA MET A 43 -27.49 -1.14 6.13
C MET A 43 -27.39 -2.30 5.13
N PHE A 44 -26.26 -2.41 4.43
CA PHE A 44 -25.86 -3.68 3.84
C PHE A 44 -24.34 -3.86 3.87
N ARG A 45 -23.92 -5.13 3.83
CA ARG A 45 -22.54 -5.56 3.57
C ARG A 45 -22.59 -6.61 2.48
N ALA A 46 -21.88 -6.36 1.40
CA ALA A 46 -21.86 -7.22 0.24
C ALA A 46 -20.47 -7.23 -0.38
N TYR A 47 -20.18 -8.25 -1.17
CA TYR A 47 -18.90 -8.36 -1.84
C TYR A 47 -19.00 -9.18 -3.12
N THR A 48 -18.05 -9.02 -4.03
CA THR A 48 -17.82 -9.96 -5.12
C THR A 48 -16.72 -10.93 -4.74
N LYS A 49 -16.78 -12.16 -5.27
CA LYS A 49 -15.74 -13.18 -5.10
C LYS A 49 -15.11 -13.59 -6.43
N GLY A 50 -13.81 -13.75 -6.44
CA GLY A 50 -13.03 -14.31 -7.55
C GLY A 50 -11.91 -15.20 -7.01
N GLY A 51 -11.80 -16.44 -7.50
CA GLY A 51 -10.78 -17.39 -7.01
C GLY A 51 -10.88 -17.66 -5.50
N GLY A 52 -12.09 -17.67 -4.93
CA GLY A 52 -12.33 -17.86 -3.50
C GLY A 52 -12.07 -16.63 -2.62
N GLN A 53 -11.53 -15.54 -3.17
CA GLN A 53 -11.19 -14.32 -2.44
C GLN A 53 -12.19 -13.18 -2.70
N VAL A 54 -12.34 -12.28 -1.75
CA VAL A 54 -13.10 -11.02 -1.92
C VAL A 54 -12.34 -10.12 -2.89
N VAL A 55 -13.02 -9.62 -3.94
CA VAL A 55 -12.43 -8.74 -4.96
C VAL A 55 -12.91 -7.30 -4.79
N VAL A 56 -14.22 -7.12 -4.66
CA VAL A 56 -14.86 -5.84 -4.33
C VAL A 56 -15.65 -6.01 -3.04
N TYR A 57 -15.41 -5.16 -2.06
CA TYR A 57 -16.18 -5.07 -0.82
C TYR A 57 -17.02 -3.79 -0.82
N MET A 58 -18.29 -3.91 -0.43
CA MET A 58 -19.27 -2.84 -0.37
C MET A 58 -19.91 -2.83 1.01
N GLU A 59 -19.97 -1.66 1.63
CA GLU A 59 -20.64 -1.44 2.90
C GLU A 59 -21.44 -0.16 2.83
N TYR A 60 -22.70 -0.22 3.26
CA TYR A 60 -23.54 0.94 3.51
C TYR A 60 -24.06 0.82 4.93
N ASP A 61 -23.89 1.87 5.73
CA ASP A 61 -24.42 1.94 7.10
C ASP A 61 -24.85 3.38 7.39
N LYS A 62 -26.15 3.64 7.23
CA LYS A 62 -26.73 4.97 7.42
C LYS A 62 -26.61 5.45 8.86
N ILE A 63 -26.92 4.58 9.82
CA ILE A 63 -26.98 4.92 11.25
C ILE A 63 -25.58 5.27 11.74
N LYS A 64 -24.58 4.44 11.39
CA LYS A 64 -23.19 4.70 11.73
C LYS A 64 -22.67 5.96 11.04
N GLY A 65 -23.00 6.17 9.77
CA GLY A 65 -22.64 7.39 9.05
C GLY A 65 -23.16 8.65 9.76
N GLN A 66 -24.42 8.64 10.20
CA GLN A 66 -25.01 9.73 10.97
C GLN A 66 -24.34 9.92 12.34
N ALA A 67 -24.13 8.84 13.09
CA ALA A 67 -23.54 8.90 14.42
C ALA A 67 -22.11 9.47 14.44
N PHE A 68 -21.32 9.20 13.40
CA PHE A 68 -19.94 9.66 13.28
C PHE A 68 -19.75 10.88 12.37
N ASN A 69 -20.84 11.48 11.88
CA ASN A 69 -20.82 12.53 10.86
C ASN A 69 -19.89 12.16 9.68
N ALA A 70 -20.06 10.96 9.16
CA ALA A 70 -19.21 10.36 8.15
C ALA A 70 -20.04 9.87 6.95
N ARG A 71 -19.38 9.77 5.79
CA ARG A 71 -19.93 9.18 4.57
C ARG A 71 -20.36 7.72 4.84
N PRO A 72 -21.64 7.37 4.66
CA PRO A 72 -22.20 6.08 5.08
C PRO A 72 -21.85 4.93 4.13
N PHE A 73 -21.45 5.22 2.89
CA PHE A 73 -21.08 4.21 1.91
C PHE A 73 -19.57 4.06 1.80
N ARG A 74 -19.11 2.81 1.68
CA ARG A 74 -17.73 2.41 1.47
C ARG A 74 -17.63 1.36 0.36
N LEU A 75 -16.67 1.55 -0.52
CA LEU A 75 -16.30 0.62 -1.59
C LEU A 75 -14.79 0.37 -1.51
N GLU A 76 -14.36 -0.89 -1.37
CA GLU A 76 -12.94 -1.26 -1.27
C GLU A 76 -12.59 -2.37 -2.27
N PHE A 77 -11.46 -2.21 -2.98
CA PHE A 77 -10.97 -3.18 -3.95
C PHE A 77 -9.49 -2.98 -4.26
N ASN A 78 -8.84 -3.99 -4.83
CA ASN A 78 -7.53 -3.85 -5.47
C ASN A 78 -7.75 -3.68 -6.99
N PRO A 79 -7.38 -2.54 -7.60
CA PRO A 79 -7.55 -2.31 -9.03
C PRO A 79 -6.90 -3.38 -9.93
N ASN A 80 -5.81 -4.01 -9.47
CA ASN A 80 -5.10 -5.05 -10.22
C ASN A 80 -5.83 -6.41 -10.19
N LYS A 81 -6.84 -6.59 -9.33
CA LYS A 81 -7.59 -7.85 -9.18
C LYS A 81 -9.02 -7.79 -9.72
N LEU A 82 -9.44 -6.66 -10.28
CA LEU A 82 -10.77 -6.51 -10.86
C LEU A 82 -10.93 -7.38 -12.12
N ARG A 83 -12.05 -8.10 -12.21
CA ARG A 83 -12.52 -8.77 -13.43
C ARG A 83 -13.48 -7.84 -14.17
N SER A 84 -13.83 -8.15 -15.42
CA SER A 84 -14.81 -7.37 -16.20
C SER A 84 -16.10 -7.11 -15.41
N VAL A 85 -16.68 -8.16 -14.83
CA VAL A 85 -17.91 -8.04 -14.01
C VAL A 85 -17.75 -7.12 -12.80
N ASP A 86 -16.57 -7.07 -12.18
CA ASP A 86 -16.31 -6.19 -11.04
C ASP A 86 -16.20 -4.73 -11.52
N THR A 87 -15.58 -4.50 -12.68
CA THR A 87 -15.51 -3.19 -13.32
C THR A 87 -16.90 -2.69 -13.69
N ASP A 88 -17.75 -3.53 -14.29
CA ASP A 88 -19.13 -3.18 -14.67
C ASP A 88 -19.99 -2.79 -13.45
N ILE A 89 -19.80 -3.50 -12.32
CA ILE A 89 -20.43 -3.16 -11.05
C ILE A 89 -19.95 -1.79 -10.55
N ILE A 90 -18.64 -1.53 -10.58
CA ILE A 90 -18.06 -0.25 -10.15
C ILE A 90 -18.55 0.90 -11.05
N ASP A 91 -18.61 0.69 -12.36
CA ASP A 91 -19.14 1.63 -13.35
C ASP A 91 -20.61 1.98 -13.10
N THR A 92 -21.38 1.03 -12.56
CA THR A 92 -22.78 1.26 -12.17
C THR A 92 -22.88 2.00 -10.81
N ILE A 93 -21.98 1.70 -9.87
CA ILE A 93 -21.98 2.27 -8.52
C ILE A 93 -21.53 3.73 -8.54
N ILE A 94 -20.41 4.07 -9.17
CA ILE A 94 -19.80 5.42 -9.10
C ILE A 94 -20.81 6.54 -9.45
N PRO A 95 -21.62 6.45 -10.53
CA PRO A 95 -22.64 7.45 -10.85
C PRO A 95 -23.77 7.59 -9.80
N CYS A 96 -23.96 6.59 -8.95
CA CYS A 96 -24.95 6.63 -7.86
C CYS A 96 -24.45 7.40 -6.63
N LEU A 97 -23.17 7.78 -6.59
CA LEU A 97 -22.53 8.41 -5.45
C LEU A 97 -22.45 9.94 -5.57
N GLU A 98 -22.33 10.60 -4.43
CA GLU A 98 -22.04 12.04 -4.29
C GLU A 98 -21.05 12.27 -3.15
N ASP A 99 -20.31 13.40 -3.21
CA ASP A 99 -19.23 13.72 -2.26
C ASP A 99 -18.27 12.53 -2.08
N ILE A 100 -17.71 12.07 -3.21
CA ILE A 100 -16.82 10.91 -3.28
C ILE A 100 -15.43 11.30 -2.76
N ALA A 101 -14.92 10.54 -1.80
CA ALA A 101 -13.55 10.67 -1.29
C ALA A 101 -12.81 9.34 -1.40
N ILE A 102 -11.59 9.39 -1.95
CA ILE A 102 -10.65 8.27 -1.84
C ILE A 102 -10.03 8.34 -0.44
N SER A 103 -10.61 7.58 0.48
CA SER A 103 -10.21 7.55 1.89
C SER A 103 -8.97 6.69 2.16
N ARG A 104 -8.61 5.80 1.22
CA ARG A 104 -7.36 5.05 1.23
C ARG A 104 -6.89 4.79 -0.20
N ALA A 105 -5.59 4.91 -0.41
CA ALA A 105 -4.92 4.44 -1.61
C ALA A 105 -3.54 3.87 -1.24
N ASP A 106 -3.23 2.69 -1.78
CA ASP A 106 -1.93 2.04 -1.57
C ASP A 106 -1.14 2.08 -2.89
N LEU A 107 0.04 2.69 -2.88
CA LEU A 107 0.97 2.71 -4.01
C LEU A 107 2.02 1.62 -3.83
N ALA A 108 2.06 0.65 -4.74
CA ALA A 108 2.96 -0.49 -4.66
C ALA A 108 4.01 -0.47 -5.77
N PHE A 109 5.27 -0.67 -5.38
CA PHE A 109 6.40 -0.92 -6.27
C PHE A 109 6.81 -2.39 -6.14
N ASP A 110 6.73 -3.12 -7.24
CA ASP A 110 7.21 -4.50 -7.34
C ASP A 110 8.63 -4.51 -7.91
N LEU A 111 9.55 -5.14 -7.17
CA LEU A 111 10.93 -5.38 -7.55
C LEU A 111 11.11 -6.87 -7.84
N PHE A 112 11.29 -7.21 -9.12
CA PHE A 112 11.52 -8.58 -9.57
C PHE A 112 13.01 -8.84 -9.79
N GLU A 113 13.45 -10.06 -9.45
CA GLU A 113 14.85 -10.52 -9.49
C GLU A 113 15.80 -9.72 -8.59
N VAL A 114 15.27 -9.13 -7.52
CA VAL A 114 16.06 -8.41 -6.52
C VAL A 114 15.69 -8.89 -5.13
N ASP A 115 16.66 -9.38 -4.38
CA ASP A 115 16.47 -9.72 -2.98
C ASP A 115 16.62 -8.47 -2.10
N CYS A 116 15.52 -8.03 -1.49
CA CYS A 116 15.51 -6.85 -0.62
C CYS A 116 15.65 -7.20 0.87
N SER A 117 16.01 -8.44 1.23
CA SER A 117 16.14 -8.83 2.64
C SER A 117 17.21 -8.03 3.40
N GLU A 118 18.27 -7.64 2.69
CA GLU A 118 19.39 -6.83 3.21
C GLU A 118 19.32 -5.40 2.67
N PHE A 119 18.11 -4.84 2.48
CA PHE A 119 17.95 -3.44 2.13
C PHE A 119 17.72 -2.58 3.37
N VAL A 120 18.28 -1.38 3.34
CA VAL A 120 17.86 -0.29 4.21
C VAL A 120 16.48 0.17 3.77
N LEU A 121 15.53 0.18 4.70
CA LEU A 121 14.30 0.95 4.59
C LEU A 121 14.14 1.81 5.84
N GLU A 122 14.30 3.12 5.68
CA GLU A 122 14.20 4.08 6.78
C GLU A 122 13.42 5.32 6.36
N LYS A 123 12.76 5.97 7.33
CA LYS A 123 12.05 7.23 7.06
C LYS A 123 13.00 8.43 7.16
N LYS A 124 12.90 9.35 6.19
CA LYS A 124 13.54 10.66 6.29
C LYS A 124 12.88 11.52 7.37
N GLY A 125 13.66 12.34 8.06
CA GLY A 125 13.14 13.21 9.11
C GLY A 125 12.77 12.48 10.40
N ARG A 126 11.54 12.66 10.90
CA ARG A 126 11.16 12.18 12.24
C ARG A 126 11.16 10.65 12.34
N PRO A 127 11.68 10.07 13.43
CA PRO A 127 11.57 8.64 13.71
C PRO A 127 10.11 8.17 13.64
N THR A 128 9.90 6.94 13.22
CA THR A 128 8.58 6.31 13.16
C THR A 128 8.68 4.90 13.72
N ALA A 129 7.65 4.45 14.43
CA ALA A 129 7.59 3.10 14.97
C ALA A 129 7.83 2.07 13.85
N THR A 130 8.68 1.08 14.13
CA THR A 130 9.10 0.08 13.16
C THR A 130 8.76 -1.31 13.70
N LYS A 131 8.23 -2.19 12.84
CA LYS A 131 8.01 -3.60 13.16
C LYS A 131 8.68 -4.44 12.08
N GLU A 132 9.48 -5.42 12.48
CA GLU A 132 10.16 -6.34 11.57
C GLU A 132 9.70 -7.77 11.87
N PHE A 133 9.53 -8.55 10.81
CA PHE A 133 9.32 -10.00 10.83
C PHE A 133 10.48 -10.62 10.07
N ARG A 134 11.14 -11.59 10.72
CA ARG A 134 12.33 -12.27 10.21
C ARG A 134 12.09 -13.77 10.24
N SER A 135 12.72 -14.49 9.33
CA SER A 135 12.75 -15.95 9.33
C SER A 135 13.50 -16.50 10.56
N GLU A 136 13.43 -17.80 10.77
CA GLU A 136 14.24 -18.51 11.77
C GLU A 136 15.75 -18.29 11.57
N THR A 137 16.18 -18.09 10.33
CA THR A 137 17.57 -17.76 9.98
C THR A 137 17.92 -16.28 10.12
N GLY A 138 17.00 -15.45 10.62
CA GLY A 138 17.20 -14.01 10.84
C GLY A 138 17.04 -13.14 9.59
N LYS A 139 16.74 -13.72 8.43
CA LYS A 139 16.53 -12.99 7.17
C LYS A 139 15.25 -12.16 7.24
N LEU A 140 15.28 -10.91 6.81
CA LEU A 140 14.08 -10.08 6.77
C LEU A 140 13.02 -10.71 5.84
N GLU A 141 11.77 -10.71 6.28
CA GLU A 141 10.62 -11.12 5.46
C GLU A 141 9.64 -9.97 5.27
N THR A 142 9.43 -9.17 6.31
CA THR A 142 8.53 -8.01 6.27
C THR A 142 9.01 -6.92 7.23
N LYS A 143 8.99 -5.67 6.78
CA LYS A 143 9.27 -4.47 7.58
C LYS A 143 8.17 -3.45 7.40
N TYR A 144 7.65 -2.94 8.52
CA TYR A 144 6.67 -1.87 8.56
C TYR A 144 7.26 -0.62 9.19
N LEU A 145 7.09 0.53 8.52
CA LEU A 145 7.33 1.85 9.08
C LEU A 145 5.98 2.54 9.31
N GLY A 146 5.59 2.70 10.57
CA GLY A 146 4.31 3.27 10.99
C GLY A 146 3.28 2.21 11.38
N ALA A 147 2.23 2.66 12.06
CA ALA A 147 1.13 1.78 12.49
C ALA A 147 0.18 1.50 11.32
N SER A 148 -0.52 0.37 11.33
CA SER A 148 -1.47 0.03 10.26
C SER A 148 -2.63 1.02 10.14
N ARG A 149 -3.00 1.66 11.26
CA ARG A 149 -4.08 2.66 11.36
C ARG A 149 -3.61 4.10 11.14
N SER A 150 -2.31 4.37 10.99
CA SER A 150 -1.84 5.75 10.75
C SER A 150 -2.15 6.22 9.34
N GLU A 151 -2.16 7.55 9.14
CA GLU A 151 -2.40 8.17 7.83
C GLU A 151 -1.40 7.71 6.76
N LYS A 152 -0.17 7.36 7.17
CA LYS A 152 0.89 6.84 6.31
C LYS A 152 1.50 5.61 6.95
N GLN A 153 1.63 4.53 6.19
CA GLN A 153 2.45 3.37 6.56
C GLN A 153 3.24 2.92 5.34
N VAL A 154 4.52 2.58 5.53
CA VAL A 154 5.37 2.00 4.49
C VAL A 154 5.64 0.54 4.82
N ARG A 155 5.53 -0.34 3.84
CA ARG A 155 5.72 -1.77 3.99
C ARG A 155 6.75 -2.26 2.97
N LEU A 156 7.75 -3.01 3.41
CA LEU A 156 8.63 -3.76 2.54
C LEU A 156 8.49 -5.23 2.90
N TYR A 157 8.16 -6.08 1.93
CA TYR A 157 7.98 -7.50 2.21
C TYR A 157 8.28 -8.38 0.99
N ASN A 158 8.58 -9.65 1.28
CA ASN A 158 8.78 -10.68 0.27
C ASN A 158 7.42 -11.06 -0.34
N LYS A 159 7.10 -10.46 -1.49
CA LYS A 159 5.83 -10.63 -2.19
C LYS A 159 5.72 -12.03 -2.80
N LYS A 160 6.83 -12.64 -3.23
CA LYS A 160 6.84 -14.05 -3.67
C LYS A 160 6.33 -14.97 -2.57
N LYS A 161 6.91 -14.86 -1.37
CA LYS A 161 6.52 -15.69 -0.20
C LYS A 161 5.04 -15.48 0.12
N GLU A 162 4.60 -14.23 0.19
CA GLU A 162 3.20 -13.90 0.49
C GLU A 162 2.21 -14.50 -0.53
N GLN A 163 2.54 -14.45 -1.82
CA GLN A 163 1.69 -15.04 -2.88
C GLN A 163 1.71 -16.57 -2.87
N LEU A 164 2.84 -17.20 -2.56
CA LEU A 164 2.91 -18.66 -2.42
C LEU A 164 2.05 -19.18 -1.25
N GLU A 165 1.96 -18.40 -0.17
CA GLU A 165 1.18 -18.75 1.01
C GLU A 165 -0.31 -18.41 0.87
N ASN A 166 -0.64 -17.22 0.36
CA ASN A 166 -2.00 -16.66 0.42
C ASN A 166 -2.65 -16.40 -0.95
N GLY A 167 -1.89 -16.54 -2.04
CA GLY A 167 -2.37 -16.28 -3.39
C GLY A 167 -3.30 -17.36 -3.92
N THR A 168 -4.00 -17.06 -5.01
CA THR A 168 -4.71 -18.06 -5.82
C THR A 168 -3.70 -18.94 -6.58
N ASP A 169 -4.11 -20.08 -7.14
CA ASP A 169 -3.20 -20.94 -7.89
C ASP A 169 -2.49 -20.19 -9.04
N LYS A 170 -3.20 -19.28 -9.71
CA LYS A 170 -2.62 -18.38 -10.72
C LYS A 170 -1.58 -17.42 -10.15
N ASP A 171 -1.83 -16.86 -8.96
CA ASP A 171 -0.88 -15.98 -8.29
C ASP A 171 0.39 -16.76 -7.90
N LYS A 172 0.24 -18.01 -7.45
CA LYS A 172 1.36 -18.90 -7.09
C LYS A 172 2.19 -19.29 -8.30
N GLU A 173 1.54 -19.65 -9.40
CA GLU A 173 2.20 -19.92 -10.69
C GLU A 173 2.99 -18.70 -11.16
N PHE A 174 2.37 -17.51 -11.15
CA PHE A 174 3.05 -16.27 -11.53
C PHE A 174 4.25 -15.96 -10.60
N ALA A 175 4.08 -16.08 -9.29
CA ALA A 175 5.14 -15.84 -8.32
C ALA A 175 6.32 -16.81 -8.47
N SER A 176 6.05 -18.04 -8.94
CA SER A 176 7.07 -19.08 -9.13
C SER A 176 8.00 -18.81 -10.31
N GLN A 177 7.63 -17.90 -11.23
CA GLN A 177 8.44 -17.51 -12.38
C GLN A 177 9.68 -16.69 -11.99
N PHE A 178 9.69 -16.10 -10.79
CA PHE A 178 10.75 -15.19 -10.36
C PHE A 178 11.61 -15.83 -9.29
N GLN A 179 12.94 -15.59 -9.28
CA GLN A 179 13.77 -16.04 -8.16
C GLN A 179 13.43 -15.23 -6.90
N HIS A 180 13.39 -13.91 -7.05
CA HIS A 180 13.04 -12.95 -6.00
C HIS A 180 11.93 -12.02 -6.46
N TRP A 181 10.96 -11.75 -5.57
CA TRP A 181 9.96 -10.71 -5.78
C TRP A 181 9.64 -10.04 -4.45
N TRP A 182 10.03 -8.78 -4.34
CA TRP A 182 9.80 -7.92 -3.19
C TRP A 182 8.88 -6.77 -3.55
N ARG A 183 8.10 -6.30 -2.58
CA ARG A 183 7.21 -5.16 -2.74
C ARG A 183 7.51 -4.08 -1.72
N LEU A 184 7.70 -2.86 -2.19
CA LEU A 184 7.70 -1.64 -1.39
C LEU A 184 6.35 -0.93 -1.58
N GLU A 185 5.56 -0.83 -0.52
CA GLU A 185 4.18 -0.36 -0.57
C GLU A 185 3.96 0.82 0.38
N PHE A 186 3.29 1.86 -0.12
CA PHE A 186 2.94 3.05 0.62
C PHE A 186 1.43 3.11 0.80
N GLN A 187 0.96 2.76 1.99
CA GLN A 187 -0.44 2.90 2.39
C GLN A 187 -0.69 4.34 2.83
N LEU A 188 -1.63 5.02 2.17
CA LEU A 188 -2.05 6.39 2.50
C LEU A 188 -3.53 6.41 2.84
N ARG A 189 -3.91 7.14 3.88
CA ARG A 189 -5.31 7.31 4.32
C ARG A 189 -5.68 8.78 4.44
N SER A 190 -6.97 9.05 4.28
CA SER A 190 -7.56 10.39 4.47
C SER A 190 -6.81 11.43 3.63
N ARG A 191 -6.50 12.60 4.20
CA ARG A 191 -5.76 13.69 3.54
C ARG A 191 -4.41 13.28 2.95
N SER A 192 -3.77 12.24 3.49
CA SER A 192 -2.45 11.82 2.99
C SER A 192 -2.51 11.23 1.57
N VAL A 193 -3.69 10.82 1.09
CA VAL A 193 -3.87 10.32 -0.28
C VAL A 193 -3.48 11.37 -1.32
N GLU A 194 -3.61 12.67 -1.03
CA GLU A 194 -3.19 13.76 -1.92
C GLU A 194 -1.69 13.75 -2.19
N GLU A 195 -0.90 13.20 -1.27
CA GLU A 195 0.56 13.12 -1.36
C GLU A 195 1.05 11.82 -2.03
N ILE A 196 0.16 11.00 -2.62
CA ILE A 196 0.51 9.67 -3.12
C ILE A 196 1.70 9.64 -4.09
N PHE A 197 1.86 10.69 -4.89
CA PHE A 197 2.98 10.78 -5.85
C PHE A 197 4.28 11.32 -5.24
N GLU A 198 4.23 11.87 -4.04
CA GLU A 198 5.39 12.46 -3.35
C GLU A 198 5.88 11.60 -2.19
N VAL A 199 5.07 10.64 -1.71
CA VAL A 199 5.38 9.79 -0.55
C VAL A 199 6.71 9.03 -0.69
N ILE A 200 7.09 8.65 -1.92
CA ILE A 200 8.36 7.96 -2.20
C ILE A 200 9.58 8.79 -1.80
N ASN A 201 9.47 10.13 -1.77
CA ASN A 201 10.56 11.00 -1.37
C ASN A 201 10.83 10.97 0.14
N THR A 202 9.92 10.39 0.93
CA THR A 202 9.97 10.37 2.40
C THR A 202 10.79 9.21 2.98
N VAL A 203 11.32 8.32 2.13
CA VAL A 203 12.08 7.14 2.55
C VAL A 203 13.51 7.14 2.01
N ILE A 204 14.34 6.37 2.69
CA ILE A 204 15.67 5.92 2.25
C ILE A 204 15.49 4.45 1.90
N PHE A 205 15.86 4.08 0.68
CA PHE A 205 15.75 2.70 0.20
C PHE A 205 16.95 2.33 -0.67
N LYS A 206 17.81 1.43 -0.17
CA LYS A 206 19.02 0.98 -0.87
C LYS A 206 19.64 -0.27 -0.22
N PRO A 207 20.50 -1.02 -0.93
CA PRO A 207 21.21 -2.15 -0.34
C PRO A 207 22.01 -1.75 0.92
N PHE A 208 22.03 -2.61 1.93
CA PHE A 208 22.87 -2.48 3.12
C PHE A 208 24.31 -2.88 2.77
N LYS A 209 25.08 -1.95 2.20
CA LYS A 209 26.50 -2.17 1.84
C LYS A 209 27.34 -0.96 2.23
N PHE A 210 27.94 -1.02 3.43
CA PHE A 210 28.71 0.09 4.01
C PHE A 210 30.20 -0.22 4.22
N LYS A 211 30.71 -1.33 3.64
CA LYS A 211 32.10 -1.80 3.85
C LYS A 211 33.19 -0.78 3.49
N GLY A 212 32.89 0.20 2.62
CA GLY A 212 33.83 1.28 2.24
C GLY A 212 33.91 2.45 3.22
N LEU A 213 33.12 2.45 4.30
CA LEU A 213 33.16 3.50 5.33
C LEU A 213 34.09 3.11 6.49
N PRO A 214 34.59 4.06 7.29
CA PRO A 214 35.33 3.75 8.51
C PRO A 214 34.54 2.83 9.45
N ILE A 215 35.23 1.94 10.18
CA ILE A 215 34.59 0.93 11.04
C ILE A 215 33.60 1.55 12.04
N GLU A 216 33.95 2.67 12.65
CA GLU A 216 33.08 3.42 13.55
C GLU A 216 31.76 3.82 12.86
N THR A 217 31.84 4.30 11.62
CA THR A 217 30.65 4.67 10.83
C THR A 217 29.80 3.44 10.52
N GLN A 218 30.42 2.32 10.17
CA GLN A 218 29.70 1.06 9.95
C GLN A 218 28.96 0.62 11.22
N ILE A 219 29.60 0.68 12.39
CA ILE A 219 28.98 0.35 13.69
C ILE A 219 27.75 1.24 13.94
N TYR A 220 27.87 2.57 13.75
CA TYR A 220 26.75 3.49 13.96
C TYR A 220 25.59 3.27 12.99
N LEU A 221 25.87 2.97 11.72
CA LEU A 221 24.84 2.68 10.73
C LEU A 221 24.15 1.35 11.01
N THR A 222 24.90 0.33 11.45
CA THR A 222 24.35 -0.94 11.91
C THR A 222 23.41 -0.73 13.10
N ALA A 223 23.84 0.04 14.11
CA ALA A 223 22.99 0.39 15.26
C ALA A 223 21.74 1.15 14.80
N LEU A 224 21.87 2.14 13.91
CA LEU A 224 20.74 2.89 13.35
C LEU A 224 19.70 1.94 12.75
N ILE A 225 20.12 0.92 12.01
CA ILE A 225 19.22 0.08 11.19
C ILE A 225 18.67 -1.11 11.98
N HIS A 226 19.50 -1.76 12.79
CA HIS A 226 19.17 -3.02 13.44
C HIS A 226 18.94 -2.91 14.95
N ASP A 227 19.50 -1.89 15.63
CA ASP A 227 19.33 -1.69 17.07
C ASP A 227 18.89 -0.27 17.42
N LYS A 228 17.58 -0.04 17.28
CA LYS A 228 16.97 1.25 17.59
C LYS A 228 17.06 1.61 19.09
N ASN A 229 17.37 0.68 19.98
CA ASN A 229 17.49 0.97 21.41
C ASN A 229 18.83 1.61 21.69
N ILE A 230 19.93 0.98 21.27
CA ILE A 230 21.28 1.57 21.34
C ILE A 230 21.30 2.91 20.58
N TRP A 231 20.69 2.96 19.39
CA TRP A 231 20.64 4.20 18.60
C TRP A 231 20.00 5.38 19.34
N LYS A 232 19.00 5.15 20.20
CA LYS A 232 18.31 6.22 20.95
C LYS A 232 19.18 6.84 22.05
N GLU A 233 20.13 6.09 22.60
CA GLU A 233 21.03 6.54 23.66
C GLU A 233 22.06 7.56 23.14
N LEU A 234 22.31 7.57 21.83
CA LEU A 234 23.26 8.48 21.22
C LEU A 234 22.82 9.95 21.28
N HIS A 235 23.81 10.83 21.46
CA HIS A 235 23.60 12.27 21.41
C HIS A 235 22.94 12.70 20.09
N ARG A 236 22.05 13.70 20.15
CA ARG A 236 21.24 14.14 19.00
C ARG A 236 22.09 14.52 17.77
N ASN A 237 23.25 15.14 17.98
CA ASN A 237 24.14 15.56 16.89
C ASN A 237 24.79 14.34 16.21
N THR A 238 25.17 13.32 16.98
CA THR A 238 25.68 12.04 16.48
C THR A 238 24.64 11.36 15.61
N ARG A 239 23.39 11.29 16.10
CA ARG A 239 22.27 10.75 15.33
C ARG A 239 22.03 11.49 14.02
N ALA A 240 22.06 12.82 14.05
CA ALA A 240 21.88 13.65 12.85
C ALA A 240 23.01 13.43 11.83
N ARG A 241 24.27 13.38 12.28
CA ARG A 241 25.45 13.12 11.42
C ARG A 241 25.33 11.80 10.68
N TYR A 242 25.11 10.70 11.41
CA TYR A 242 25.08 9.37 10.79
C TYR A 242 23.80 9.13 9.99
N LYS A 243 22.68 9.78 10.35
CA LYS A 243 21.49 9.80 9.48
C LYS A 243 21.76 10.50 8.15
N LYS A 244 22.49 11.62 8.15
CA LYS A 244 22.90 12.30 6.92
C LYS A 244 23.78 11.41 6.05
N ILE A 245 24.75 10.71 6.65
CA ILE A 245 25.59 9.72 5.95
C ILE A 245 24.71 8.62 5.35
N LEU A 246 23.77 8.07 6.13
CA LEU A 246 22.83 7.07 5.64
C LEU A 246 22.00 7.59 4.47
N GLU A 247 21.63 8.86 4.44
CA GLU A 247 20.87 9.46 3.34
C GLU A 247 21.74 9.62 2.08
N THR A 248 22.96 10.12 2.21
CA THR A 248 23.79 10.56 1.07
C THR A 248 24.75 9.51 0.51
N TYR A 249 25.18 8.53 1.31
CA TYR A 249 26.20 7.56 0.89
C TYR A 249 25.63 6.56 -0.13
N GLN A 250 26.30 6.39 -1.28
CA GLN A 250 25.90 5.42 -2.30
C GLN A 250 26.37 4.01 -1.93
N THR A 251 25.46 3.05 -1.88
CA THR A 251 25.76 1.65 -1.49
C THR A 251 25.77 0.67 -2.65
N SER A 252 25.38 1.12 -3.85
CA SER A 252 25.38 0.34 -5.09
C SER A 252 25.45 1.25 -6.30
N GLU A 253 25.94 0.73 -7.43
CA GLU A 253 25.89 1.42 -8.73
C GLU A 253 24.45 1.74 -9.14
N ILE A 254 23.53 0.83 -8.86
CA ILE A 254 22.10 1.01 -9.11
C ILE A 254 21.48 1.86 -8.00
N ASP A 255 20.90 3.01 -8.35
CA ASP A 255 20.00 3.77 -7.47
C ASP A 255 18.56 3.24 -7.59
N TYR A 256 18.23 2.23 -6.79
CA TYR A 256 16.90 1.60 -6.79
C TYR A 256 15.78 2.61 -6.50
N LEU A 257 16.00 3.55 -5.57
CA LEU A 257 15.01 4.57 -5.24
C LEU A 257 14.85 5.58 -6.38
N GLY A 258 15.94 5.98 -7.02
CA GLY A 258 15.93 6.78 -8.25
C GLY A 258 15.11 6.13 -9.35
N LEU A 259 15.39 4.86 -9.67
CA LEU A 259 14.64 4.11 -10.69
C LEU A 259 13.13 4.03 -10.40
N MET A 260 12.76 3.82 -9.13
CA MET A 260 11.33 3.83 -8.74
C MET A 260 10.68 5.22 -8.90
N LYS A 261 11.42 6.30 -8.62
CA LYS A 261 10.92 7.67 -8.82
C LYS A 261 10.71 7.99 -10.30
N ASP A 262 11.65 7.60 -11.14
CA ASP A 262 11.56 7.79 -12.59
C ASP A 262 10.38 7.00 -13.18
N LEU A 263 10.22 5.75 -12.75
CA LEU A 263 9.06 4.93 -13.11
C LEU A 263 7.75 5.59 -12.65
N LEU A 264 7.68 6.07 -11.41
CA LEU A 264 6.49 6.75 -10.89
C LEU A 264 6.16 8.00 -11.71
N LYS A 265 7.18 8.78 -12.10
CA LYS A 265 7.02 9.97 -12.94
C LYS A 265 6.42 9.61 -14.31
N HIS A 266 6.92 8.54 -14.93
CA HIS A 266 6.41 8.03 -16.21
C HIS A 266 4.95 7.55 -16.11
N GLU A 267 4.62 6.79 -15.05
CA GLU A 267 3.30 6.18 -14.84
C GLU A 267 2.27 7.14 -14.24
N ARG A 268 2.71 8.31 -13.74
CA ARG A 268 1.87 9.29 -13.05
C ARG A 268 0.60 9.68 -13.84
N PRO A 269 0.62 9.93 -15.17
CA PRO A 269 -0.58 10.27 -15.91
C PRO A 269 -1.65 9.17 -15.87
N ARG A 270 -1.24 7.91 -16.04
CA ARG A 270 -2.14 6.75 -15.99
C ARG A 270 -2.74 6.59 -14.59
N LEU A 271 -1.92 6.65 -13.55
CA LEU A 271 -2.37 6.52 -12.16
C LEU A 271 -3.28 7.70 -11.75
N LYS A 272 -2.99 8.92 -12.22
CA LYS A 272 -3.88 10.08 -12.02
C LYS A 272 -5.24 9.89 -12.68
N LYS A 273 -5.28 9.41 -13.93
CA LYS A 273 -6.55 9.12 -14.63
C LYS A 273 -7.36 8.07 -13.87
N GLN A 274 -6.70 7.03 -13.37
CA GLN A 274 -7.35 5.98 -12.59
C GLN A 274 -7.91 6.52 -11.25
N LEU A 275 -7.16 7.33 -10.51
CA LEU A 275 -7.65 8.00 -9.29
C LEU A 275 -8.77 9.01 -9.58
N ALA A 276 -8.73 9.71 -10.71
CA ALA A 276 -9.79 10.63 -11.12
C ALA A 276 -11.10 9.88 -11.35
N TYR A 277 -11.05 8.80 -12.14
CA TYR A 277 -12.18 7.92 -12.40
C TYR A 277 -12.81 7.38 -11.10
N TYR A 278 -12.00 6.82 -10.19
CA TYR A 278 -12.50 6.34 -8.89
C TYR A 278 -13.03 7.48 -7.98
N GLY A 279 -12.55 8.70 -8.19
CA GLY A 279 -13.05 9.90 -7.52
C GLY A 279 -14.30 10.49 -8.18
N GLY A 280 -14.87 9.85 -9.21
CA GLY A 280 -16.03 10.33 -9.95
C GLY A 280 -15.77 11.55 -10.83
N ARG A 281 -14.54 11.70 -11.34
CA ARG A 281 -14.09 12.82 -12.20
C ARG A 281 -13.59 12.35 -13.55
#